data_AF-A0A9E1X3H4-F1
#
_entry.id   AF-A0A9E1X3H4-F1
#
_cell.length_a   1.000
_cell.length_b   1.000
_cell.length_c   1.000
_cell.angle_alpha   90.00
_cell.angle_beta   90.00
_cell.angle_gamma   90.00
#
_symmetry.space_group_name_H-M   'P 1'
#
loop_
_entity.id
_entity.type
_entity.pdbx_description
1 polymer ?
#
loop_
_entity_poly.entity_id
_entity_poly.type
_entity_poly.pdbx_seq_one_letter_code
_entity_poly.pdbx_strand_id
1 'polypeptide(L)'
;GAGAILSFGVHGGREAGRRFIEAVELASHLANVGDAKTLVIHPGSTTHQQMSAEDLAAAGIGEELIRLSVGLEDPDDICADLSRALRASQKA
;
A
#
# COMPACT_ATOMS: atom_id res chain seq x y z
N GLY A 1 -10.17 6.15 -20.03
CA GLY A 1 -9.64 6.87 -18.84
C GLY A 1 -8.51 6.07 -18.23
N ALA A 2 -7.84 6.60 -17.20
CA ALA A 2 -6.64 5.98 -16.60
C ALA A 2 -6.93 4.82 -15.62
N GLY A 3 -8.18 4.62 -15.20
CA GLY A 3 -8.52 3.67 -14.15
C GLY A 3 -8.28 4.24 -12.74
N ALA A 4 -8.44 3.41 -11.70
CA ALA A 4 -8.35 3.80 -10.30
C ALA A 4 -7.33 2.95 -9.50
N ILE A 5 -6.49 2.18 -10.19
CA ILE A 5 -5.44 1.36 -9.59
C ILE A 5 -4.10 2.05 -9.82
N LEU A 6 -3.35 2.23 -8.74
CA LEU A 6 -2.03 2.84 -8.76
C LEU A 6 -1.07 2.08 -7.84
N SER A 7 0.20 2.10 -8.22
CA SER A 7 1.27 1.45 -7.47
C SER A 7 2.40 2.44 -7.22
N PHE A 8 2.96 2.42 -6.03
CA PHE A 8 4.08 3.29 -5.63
C PHE A 8 4.94 2.62 -4.58
N GLY A 9 6.16 3.13 -4.39
CA GLY A 9 7.06 2.65 -3.35
C GLY A 9 7.06 3.55 -2.10
N VAL A 10 7.15 2.95 -0.92
CA VAL A 10 7.37 3.66 0.35
C VAL A 10 8.85 3.56 0.78
N HIS A 11 9.52 4.70 0.93
CA HIS A 11 10.90 4.72 1.41
C HIS A 11 11.04 4.02 2.77
N GLY A 12 12.09 3.22 2.91
CA GLY A 12 12.32 2.34 4.06
C GLY A 12 11.98 0.87 3.84
N GLY A 13 11.60 0.49 2.61
CA GLY A 13 11.47 -0.91 2.19
C GLY A 13 10.32 -1.65 2.88
N ARG A 14 10.50 -2.96 3.08
CA ARG A 14 9.45 -3.86 3.58
C ARG A 14 8.85 -3.41 4.91
N GLU A 15 9.67 -2.99 5.86
CA GLU A 15 9.19 -2.57 7.18
C GLU A 15 8.41 -1.25 7.13
N ALA A 16 8.87 -0.28 6.34
CA ALA A 16 8.13 0.96 6.16
C ALA A 16 6.82 0.73 5.38
N GLY A 17 6.83 -0.13 4.37
CA GLY A 17 5.62 -0.55 3.65
C GLY A 17 4.60 -1.23 4.56
N ARG A 18 5.06 -2.12 5.45
CA ARG A 18 4.23 -2.76 6.49
C ARG A 18 3.62 -1.72 7.44
N ARG A 19 4.45 -0.83 8.01
CA ARG A 19 3.97 0.24 8.92
C ARG A 19 3.00 1.19 8.23
N PHE A 20 3.23 1.50 6.95
CA PHE A 20 2.35 2.36 6.17
C PHE A 20 0.96 1.76 6.07
N ILE A 21 0.84 0.49 5.65
CA ILE A 21 -0.47 -0.13 5.59
C ILE A 21 -1.06 -0.19 7.01
N GLU A 22 -0.36 -0.69 8.02
CA GLU A 22 -0.87 -0.77 9.41
C GLU A 22 -1.35 0.57 10.01
N ALA A 23 -0.93 1.71 9.45
CA ALA A 23 -1.30 3.05 9.91
C ALA A 23 -2.45 3.72 9.15
N VAL A 24 -2.98 3.12 8.07
CA VAL A 24 -4.19 3.64 7.42
C VAL A 24 -5.43 3.39 8.30
N GLU A 25 -6.39 4.30 8.25
CA GLU A 25 -7.63 4.24 9.06
C GLU A 25 -8.87 4.23 8.15
N LEU A 26 -8.78 4.87 6.99
CA LEU A 26 -9.83 4.87 5.98
C LEU A 26 -9.64 3.71 4.99
N ALA A 27 -8.44 3.58 4.41
CA ALA A 27 -8.16 2.54 3.44
C ALA A 27 -8.19 1.14 4.10
N SER A 28 -8.77 0.16 3.41
CA SER A 28 -8.92 -1.20 3.94
C SER A 28 -7.84 -2.15 3.42
N HIS A 29 -7.32 -3.02 4.30
CA HIS A 29 -6.29 -4.01 3.97
C HIS A 29 -6.88 -5.24 3.31
N LEU A 30 -7.19 -5.13 2.03
CA LEU A 30 -7.78 -6.24 1.29
C LEU A 30 -7.11 -6.39 -0.08
N ALA A 31 -7.00 -7.65 -0.50
CA ALA A 31 -6.37 -8.01 -1.76
C ALA A 31 -7.29 -7.84 -2.98
N ASN A 32 -8.58 -7.53 -2.79
CA ASN A 32 -9.51 -7.23 -3.88
C ASN A 32 -9.20 -5.88 -4.56
N VAL A 33 -9.92 -5.59 -5.64
CA VAL A 33 -9.81 -4.37 -6.44
C VAL A 33 -11.18 -3.94 -6.93
N GLY A 34 -11.37 -2.64 -7.18
CA GLY A 34 -12.61 -2.11 -7.79
C GLY A 34 -13.82 -2.09 -6.86
N ASP A 35 -13.61 -1.96 -5.56
CA ASP A 35 -14.66 -1.77 -4.56
C ASP A 35 -15.04 -0.27 -4.44
N ALA A 36 -16.18 0.03 -3.84
CA ALA A 36 -16.55 1.40 -3.48
C ALA A 36 -15.65 1.97 -2.38
N LYS A 37 -15.01 1.10 -1.58
CA LYS A 37 -13.99 1.48 -0.60
C LYS A 37 -12.60 1.51 -1.20
N THR A 38 -11.78 2.43 -0.71
CA THR A 38 -10.35 2.48 -1.00
C THR A 38 -9.65 1.28 -0.36
N LEU A 39 -8.86 0.56 -1.16
CA LEU A 39 -8.17 -0.66 -0.74
C LEU A 39 -6.67 -0.49 -0.90
N VAL A 40 -5.91 -0.99 0.06
CA VAL A 40 -4.45 -0.90 0.06
C VAL A 40 -3.82 -2.24 0.41
N ILE A 41 -2.73 -2.56 -0.26
CA ILE A 41 -1.95 -3.78 0.03
C ILE A 41 -0.46 -3.55 -0.19
N HIS A 42 0.34 -4.16 0.67
CA HIS A 42 1.79 -4.24 0.56
C HIS A 42 2.19 -5.71 0.36
N PRO A 43 2.47 -6.17 -0.87
CA PRO A 43 2.67 -7.59 -1.17
C PRO A 43 3.80 -8.22 -0.34
N GLY A 44 4.91 -7.50 -0.14
CA GLY A 44 6.09 -7.97 0.58
C GLY A 44 5.87 -8.28 2.07
N SER A 45 4.82 -7.72 2.70
CA SER A 45 4.43 -8.06 4.08
C SER A 45 3.07 -8.75 4.19
N THR A 46 2.44 -9.12 3.08
CA THR A 46 1.11 -9.75 3.07
C THR A 46 1.12 -10.99 2.19
N THR A 47 0.65 -10.89 0.94
CA THR A 47 0.44 -12.01 0.03
C THR A 47 1.71 -12.76 -0.35
N HIS A 48 2.87 -12.10 -0.29
CA HIS A 48 4.17 -12.65 -0.66
C HIS A 48 5.17 -12.58 0.52
N GLN A 49 4.68 -12.53 1.76
CA GLN A 49 5.53 -12.37 2.95
C GLN A 49 6.62 -13.45 3.11
N GLN A 50 6.40 -14.65 2.55
CA GLN A 50 7.33 -15.78 2.62
C GLN A 50 8.44 -15.72 1.57
N MET A 51 8.35 -14.81 0.59
CA MET A 51 9.37 -14.65 -0.44
C MET A 51 10.56 -13.85 0.09
N SER A 52 11.75 -14.28 -0.32
CA SER A 52 12.98 -13.52 -0.09
C SER A 52 12.97 -12.22 -0.89
N ALA A 53 13.85 -11.27 -0.54
CA ALA A 53 13.99 -10.03 -1.30
C ALA A 53 14.41 -10.29 -2.75
N GLU A 54 15.24 -11.31 -2.98
CA GLU A 54 15.70 -11.72 -4.30
C GLU A 54 14.55 -12.29 -5.15
N ASP A 55 13.71 -13.14 -4.56
CA ASP A 55 12.55 -13.72 -5.25
C ASP A 55 11.50 -12.65 -5.61
N LEU A 56 11.27 -11.69 -4.70
CA LEU A 56 10.37 -10.56 -4.98
C LEU A 56 10.89 -9.72 -6.13
N ALA A 57 12.18 -9.37 -6.11
CA ALA A 57 12.81 -8.61 -7.19
C ALA A 57 12.76 -9.36 -8.52
N ALA A 58 13.00 -10.69 -8.52
CA ALA A 58 12.86 -11.53 -9.71
C ALA A 58 11.42 -11.57 -10.25
N ALA A 59 10.42 -11.45 -9.37
CA ALA A 59 9.01 -11.32 -9.73
C ALA A 59 8.60 -9.88 -10.14
N GLY A 60 9.52 -8.93 -10.14
CA GLY A 60 9.24 -7.52 -10.45
C GLY A 60 8.51 -6.77 -9.32
N ILE A 61 8.58 -7.27 -8.10
CA ILE A 61 7.95 -6.69 -6.91
C ILE A 61 9.04 -6.06 -6.04
N GLY A 62 9.02 -4.73 -5.92
CA GLY A 62 9.86 -4.02 -4.95
C GLY A 62 9.44 -4.35 -3.52
N GLU A 63 10.39 -4.39 -2.59
CA GLU A 63 10.10 -4.62 -1.18
C GLU A 63 9.29 -3.49 -0.54
N GLU A 64 9.25 -2.32 -1.19
CA GLU A 64 8.51 -1.13 -0.80
C GLU A 64 7.13 -1.01 -1.44
N LEU A 65 6.76 -1.94 -2.33
CA LEU A 65 5.64 -1.77 -3.25
C LEU A 65 4.29 -1.73 -2.52
N ILE A 66 3.58 -0.62 -2.67
CA ILE A 66 2.17 -0.46 -2.30
C ILE A 66 1.33 -0.49 -3.56
N ARG A 67 0.22 -1.22 -3.50
CA ARG A 67 -0.88 -1.12 -4.49
C ARG A 67 -2.10 -0.51 -3.81
N LEU A 68 -2.62 0.56 -4.41
CA LEU A 68 -3.83 1.25 -4.00
C LEU A 68 -4.90 1.09 -5.08
N SER A 69 -6.10 0.68 -4.68
CA SER A 69 -7.32 0.76 -5.48
C SER A 69 -8.18 1.85 -4.88
N VAL A 70 -8.27 3.00 -5.55
CA VAL A 70 -9.02 4.16 -5.07
C VAL A 70 -10.51 3.88 -5.17
N GLY A 71 -11.22 4.07 -4.06
CA GLY A 71 -12.67 3.93 -3.96
C GLY A 71 -13.41 5.20 -4.37
N LEU A 72 -14.60 5.38 -3.78
CA LEU A 72 -15.51 6.49 -4.06
C LEU A 72 -15.66 7.45 -2.86
N GLU A 73 -14.78 7.35 -1.87
CA GLU A 73 -14.74 8.28 -0.75
C GLU A 73 -14.31 9.70 -1.19
N ASP A 74 -14.42 10.66 -0.26
CA ASP A 74 -13.96 12.01 -0.50
C ASP A 74 -12.42 12.01 -0.78
N PRO A 75 -11.96 12.63 -1.88
CA PRO A 75 -10.54 12.67 -2.22
C PRO A 75 -9.65 13.30 -1.15
N ASP A 76 -10.16 14.28 -0.39
CA ASP A 76 -9.40 14.95 0.67
C ASP A 76 -9.22 14.02 1.87
N ASP A 77 -10.24 13.22 2.20
CA ASP A 77 -10.16 12.21 3.26
C ASP A 77 -9.15 11.10 2.90
N ILE A 78 -9.17 10.63 1.64
CA ILE A 78 -8.18 9.66 1.14
C ILE A 78 -6.77 10.24 1.23
N CYS A 79 -6.57 11.47 0.73
CA CYS A 79 -5.27 12.14 0.78
C CYS A 79 -4.78 12.34 2.23
N ALA A 80 -5.67 12.70 3.15
CA ALA A 80 -5.36 12.88 4.56
C ALA A 80 -4.93 11.56 5.22
N ASP A 81 -5.65 10.47 4.94
CA ASP A 81 -5.36 9.13 5.45
C ASP A 81 -3.97 8.65 4.98
N LEU A 82 -3.71 8.73 3.68
CA LEU A 82 -2.42 8.36 3.10
C LEU A 82 -1.28 9.24 3.63
N SER A 83 -1.51 10.55 3.79
CA SER A 83 -0.52 11.47 4.34
C SER A 83 -0.17 11.15 5.80
N ARG A 84 -1.16 10.77 6.63
CA ARG A 84 -0.93 10.33 8.01
C ARG A 84 -0.13 9.04 8.03
N ALA A 85 -0.54 8.05 7.24
CA ALA A 85 0.13 6.75 7.16
C ALA A 85 1.57 6.86 6.66
N LEU A 86 1.84 7.71 5.66
CA LEU A 86 3.21 8.00 5.19
C LEU A 86 4.07 8.61 6.29
N ARG A 87 3.54 9.55 7.08
CA ARG A 87 4.30 10.10 8.23
C ARG A 87 4.55 9.07 9.32
N ALA A 88 3.60 8.18 9.58
CA ALA A 88 3.74 7.12 10.57
C ALA A 88 4.79 6.09 10.16
N SER A 89 4.86 5.73 8.87
CA SER A 89 5.80 4.72 8.39
C SER A 89 7.28 5.11 8.51
N GLN A 90 7.56 6.41 8.59
CA GLN A 90 8.92 6.95 8.73
C GLN A 90 9.40 7.06 10.18
N LYS A 91 8.53 6.82 11.16
CA LYS A 91 8.92 6.82 12.58
C LYS A 91 9.48 5.43 12.93
N ALA A 92 10.74 5.41 13.35
CA ALA A 92 11.45 4.21 13.82
C ALA A 92 11.07 3.87 15.26
#